data_AF-A0A7X9QAT4-F1
#
_entry.id   AF-A0A7X9QAT4-F1
#
_cell.length_a   1.000
_cell.length_b   1.000
_cell.length_c   1.000
_cell.angle_alpha   90.00
_cell.angle_beta   90.00
_cell.angle_gamma   90.00
#
_symmetry.space_group_name_H-M   'P 1'
#
loop_
_entity.id
_entity.type
_entity.pdbx_description
1 polymer ?
#
loop_
_entity_poly.entity_id
_entity_poly.type
_entity_poly.pdbx_seq_one_letter_code
_entity_poly.pdbx_strand_id
1 'polypeptide(L)'
;MDDGVLAIHAAVEGIIDEAVAQKLIFEAGGKPGTIYGKKGKNFLQQKMIYLASRSRRRAIRMDMVPRQNSGRSEGPAYTSRMIEYVQDFWRPEVAGKHAESLRRAITCLRRIIV
;
A
#
# COMPACT_ATOMS: atom_id res chain seq x y z
N MET A 1 22.24 2.43 20.61
CA MET A 1 21.02 2.49 21.43
C MET A 1 19.95 1.84 20.58
N ASP A 2 19.62 0.60 20.91
CA ASP A 2 18.59 -0.17 20.22
C ASP A 2 17.30 0.10 21.02
N ASP A 3 16.35 0.84 20.46
CA ASP A 3 15.17 1.38 21.18
C ASP A 3 14.18 0.28 21.63
N GLY A 4 14.57 -0.99 21.67
CA GLY A 4 13.72 -2.13 22.05
C GLY A 4 12.56 -2.39 21.09
N VAL A 5 12.45 -1.66 19.98
CA VAL A 5 11.39 -1.83 18.97
C VAL A 5 11.81 -2.93 17.99
N LEU A 6 11.02 -4.00 17.94
CA LEU A 6 11.28 -5.15 17.06
C LEU A 6 11.27 -4.74 15.57
N ALA A 7 12.38 -5.02 14.89
CA ALA A 7 12.49 -4.85 13.44
C ALA A 7 11.91 -6.06 12.69
N ILE A 8 10.97 -5.82 11.77
CA ILE A 8 10.32 -6.88 10.97
C ILE A 8 10.72 -6.76 9.50
N HIS A 9 11.40 -7.78 8.99
CA HIS A 9 11.71 -7.93 7.57
C HIS A 9 10.58 -8.70 6.85
N ALA A 10 10.26 -8.33 5.62
CA ALA A 10 9.17 -8.95 4.86
C ALA A 10 9.55 -9.21 3.40
N ALA A 11 8.91 -10.17 2.74
CA ALA A 11 9.00 -10.34 1.29
C ALA A 11 7.64 -10.00 0.66
N VAL A 12 7.65 -9.21 -0.41
CA VAL A 12 6.45 -8.69 -1.09
C VAL A 12 6.59 -8.78 -2.60
N GLU A 13 5.46 -8.86 -3.30
CA GLU A 13 5.44 -8.98 -4.74
C GLU A 13 5.66 -7.62 -5.42
N GLY A 14 5.09 -6.51 -4.92
CA GLY A 14 5.17 -5.20 -5.55
C GLY A 14 5.55 -4.03 -4.64
N ILE A 15 5.89 -2.89 -5.25
CA ILE A 15 6.24 -1.65 -4.53
C ILE A 15 5.07 -1.07 -3.70
N ILE A 16 3.83 -1.37 -4.10
CA ILE A 16 2.63 -0.99 -3.32
C ILE A 16 2.51 -1.91 -2.10
N ASP A 17 2.76 -3.21 -2.27
CA ASP A 17 2.73 -4.18 -1.18
C ASP A 17 3.81 -3.88 -0.14
N GLU A 18 4.98 -3.40 -0.58
CA GLU A 18 6.03 -2.87 0.29
C GLU A 18 5.49 -1.75 1.18
N ALA A 19 4.87 -0.71 0.59
CA ALA A 19 4.30 0.39 1.35
C ALA A 19 3.21 -0.10 2.32
N VAL A 20 2.38 -1.07 1.90
CA VAL A 20 1.34 -1.67 2.75
C VAL A 20 1.98 -2.41 3.92
N ALA A 21 2.98 -3.25 3.69
CA ALA A 21 3.67 -4.00 4.73
C ALA A 21 4.35 -3.06 5.74
N GLN A 22 5.04 -2.02 5.26
CA GLN A 22 5.65 -1.01 6.14
C GLN A 22 4.60 -0.33 7.03
N LYS A 23 3.49 0.10 6.42
CA LYS A 23 2.40 0.75 7.16
C LYS A 23 1.81 -0.18 8.21
N LEU A 24 1.57 -1.45 7.89
CA LEU A 24 1.01 -2.42 8.84
C LEU A 24 1.96 -2.74 9.99
N ILE A 25 3.26 -2.86 9.73
CA ILE A 25 4.27 -3.08 10.79
C ILE A 25 4.28 -1.87 11.74
N PHE A 26 4.28 -0.65 11.20
CA PHE A 26 4.24 0.57 11.98
C PHE A 26 2.96 0.67 12.85
N GLU A 27 1.79 0.43 12.26
CA GLU A 27 0.51 0.45 12.98
C GLU A 27 0.37 -0.67 14.03
N ALA A 28 1.14 -1.74 13.89
CA ALA A 28 1.25 -2.79 14.89
C ALA A 28 2.24 -2.47 16.03
N GLY A 29 2.97 -1.35 15.93
CA GLY A 29 3.96 -0.90 16.93
C GLY A 29 5.39 -1.34 16.66
N GLY A 30 5.68 -1.91 15.49
CA GLY A 30 7.01 -2.40 15.10
C GLY A 30 7.74 -1.44 14.17
N LYS A 31 9.00 -1.76 13.87
CA LYS A 31 9.81 -1.01 12.89
C LYS A 31 10.00 -1.85 11.63
N PRO A 32 9.67 -1.36 10.42
CA PRO A 32 9.97 -2.08 9.20
C PRO A 32 11.49 -2.23 9.01
N GLY A 33 11.94 -3.45 8.77
CA GLY A 33 13.29 -3.77 8.31
C GLY A 33 13.38 -3.82 6.77
N THR A 34 14.36 -4.53 6.23
CA THR A 34 14.49 -4.80 4.79
C THR A 34 13.26 -5.52 4.25
N ILE A 35 12.70 -5.00 3.14
CA ILE A 35 11.63 -5.65 2.39
C ILE A 35 12.16 -6.14 1.03
N TYR A 36 11.95 -7.42 0.75
CA TYR A 36 12.45 -8.12 -0.43
C TYR A 36 11.36 -8.29 -1.49
N GLY A 37 11.70 -8.24 -2.78
CA GLY A 37 10.76 -8.46 -3.90
C GLY A 37 9.96 -7.21 -4.31
N LYS A 38 9.84 -6.98 -5.64
CA LYS A 38 9.26 -5.76 -6.28
C LYS A 38 8.74 -6.02 -7.73
N LYS A 39 8.36 -7.25 -8.06
CA LYS A 39 7.90 -7.70 -9.39
C LYS A 39 6.44 -8.21 -9.44
N GLY A 40 5.44 -7.36 -9.17
CA GLY A 40 4.04 -7.61 -9.59
C GLY A 40 3.00 -6.71 -8.91
N LYS A 41 1.99 -6.22 -9.66
CA LYS A 41 0.85 -5.42 -9.11
C LYS A 41 -0.47 -5.49 -9.91
N ASN A 42 -0.61 -6.45 -10.82
CA ASN A 42 -1.60 -6.36 -11.90
C ASN A 42 -3.07 -6.48 -11.46
N PHE A 43 -3.36 -7.15 -10.34
CA PHE A 43 -4.74 -7.41 -9.91
C PHE A 43 -5.48 -6.17 -9.37
N LEU A 44 -4.77 -5.24 -8.71
CA LEU A 44 -5.39 -4.07 -8.07
C LEU A 44 -5.49 -2.83 -8.99
N GLN A 45 -4.72 -2.82 -10.08
CA GLN A 45 -4.58 -1.66 -10.98
C GLN A 45 -5.90 -1.16 -11.54
N GLN A 46 -6.69 -2.04 -12.16
CA GLN A 46 -7.89 -1.62 -12.90
C GLN A 46 -8.94 -0.97 -12.00
N LYS A 47 -9.15 -1.51 -10.79
CA LYS A 47 -10.12 -0.97 -9.83
C LYS A 47 -9.70 0.42 -9.34
N MET A 48 -8.42 0.62 -9.06
CA MET A 48 -7.91 1.94 -8.63
C MET A 48 -8.00 2.98 -9.74
N ILE A 49 -7.71 2.60 -10.99
CA ILE A 49 -7.83 3.48 -12.14
C ILE A 49 -9.29 3.88 -12.37
N TYR A 50 -10.22 2.93 -12.25
CA TYR A 50 -11.65 3.20 -12.33
C TYR A 50 -12.08 4.24 -11.28
N LEU A 51 -11.70 4.05 -10.01
CA LEU A 51 -12.01 5.00 -8.94
C LEU A 51 -11.38 6.37 -9.20
N ALA A 52 -10.12 6.40 -9.63
CA ALA A 52 -9.41 7.63 -9.96
C ALA A 52 -10.09 8.40 -11.10
N SER A 53 -10.58 7.70 -12.14
CA SER A 53 -11.27 8.31 -13.28
C SER A 53 -12.53 9.10 -12.87
N ARG A 54 -13.20 8.66 -11.80
CA ARG A 54 -14.41 9.29 -11.25
C ARG A 54 -14.12 10.39 -10.22
N SER A 55 -12.84 10.61 -9.90
CA SER A 55 -12.44 11.65 -8.95
C SER A 55 -12.83 13.03 -9.47
N ARG A 56 -13.35 13.89 -8.59
CA ARG A 56 -13.62 15.30 -8.91
C ARG A 56 -12.32 16.09 -9.09
N ARG A 57 -11.23 15.66 -8.44
CA ARG A 57 -9.92 16.33 -8.52
C ARG A 57 -9.22 15.96 -9.84
N ARG A 58 -8.99 16.97 -10.68
CA ARG A 58 -8.32 16.80 -11.98
C ARG A 58 -6.92 16.21 -11.85
N ALA A 59 -6.14 16.61 -10.85
CA ALA A 59 -4.79 16.08 -10.62
C ALA A 59 -4.78 14.56 -10.45
N ILE A 60 -5.70 14.01 -9.63
CA ILE A 60 -5.82 12.56 -9.43
C ILE A 60 -6.12 11.84 -10.75
N ARG A 61 -7.02 12.38 -11.58
CA ARG A 61 -7.33 11.81 -12.90
C ARG A 61 -6.09 11.79 -13.80
N MET A 62 -5.40 12.92 -13.91
CA MET A 62 -4.21 13.07 -14.77
C MET A 62 -3.05 12.18 -14.34
N ASP A 63 -2.91 11.94 -13.03
CA ASP A 63 -1.79 11.20 -12.45
C ASP A 63 -2.02 9.68 -12.52
N MET A 64 -3.26 9.23 -12.33
CA MET A 64 -3.55 7.80 -12.13
C MET A 64 -4.19 7.13 -13.36
N VAL A 65 -4.87 7.87 -14.23
CA VAL A 65 -5.58 7.32 -15.40
C VAL A 65 -4.64 7.31 -16.62
N PRO A 66 -4.57 6.22 -17.39
CA PRO A 66 -3.75 6.17 -18.59
C PRO A 66 -4.19 7.24 -19.59
N ARG A 67 -3.23 7.86 -20.27
CA ARG A 67 -3.49 8.81 -21.34
C ARG A 67 -4.03 8.07 -22.56
N GLN A 68 -4.96 8.69 -23.29
CA GLN A 68 -5.43 8.16 -24.58
C GLN A 68 -4.24 7.87 -25.50
N ASN A 69 -4.28 6.74 -26.21
CA ASN A 69 -3.26 6.30 -27.16
C ASN A 69 -1.85 6.05 -26.58
N SER A 70 -1.68 5.95 -25.26
CA SER A 70 -0.36 5.73 -24.66
C SER A 70 0.12 4.27 -24.67
N GLY A 71 -0.77 3.31 -24.92
CA GLY A 71 -0.48 1.88 -24.78
C GLY A 71 -0.22 1.42 -23.33
N ARG A 72 -0.30 2.33 -22.34
CA ARG A 72 -0.07 2.03 -20.93
C ARG A 72 -1.37 1.64 -20.23
N SER A 73 -1.26 0.71 -19.29
CA SER A 73 -2.36 0.28 -18.44
C SER A 73 -2.62 1.21 -17.26
N GLU A 74 -1.77 2.21 -17.00
CA GLU A 74 -1.85 3.12 -15.84
C GLU A 74 -1.37 4.54 -16.16
N GLY A 75 -1.78 5.50 -15.32
CA GLY A 75 -1.34 6.90 -15.40
C GLY A 75 0.12 7.11 -14.98
N PRO A 76 0.71 8.25 -15.38
CA PRO A 76 2.16 8.52 -15.24
C PRO A 76 2.66 8.54 -13.79
N ALA A 77 1.79 8.82 -12.82
CA ALA A 77 2.12 8.90 -11.40
C ALA A 77 1.30 7.91 -10.57
N TYR A 78 0.74 6.86 -11.18
CA TYR A 78 -0.06 5.86 -10.49
C TYR A 78 0.67 5.29 -9.27
N THR A 79 1.92 4.83 -9.46
CA THR A 79 2.71 4.21 -8.39
C THR A 79 2.96 5.17 -7.22
N SER A 80 3.42 6.39 -7.49
CA SER A 80 3.71 7.36 -6.41
C SER A 80 2.45 7.79 -5.67
N ARG A 81 1.32 7.98 -6.37
CA ARG A 81 0.02 8.28 -5.74
C ARG A 81 -0.47 7.15 -4.85
N MET A 82 -0.26 5.90 -5.26
CA MET A 82 -0.63 4.74 -4.44
C MET A 82 0.25 4.64 -3.19
N ILE A 83 1.56 4.88 -3.31
CA ILE A 83 2.48 4.89 -2.16
C ILE A 83 2.09 6.00 -1.19
N GLU A 84 1.89 7.24 -1.68
CA GLU A 84 1.43 8.39 -0.90
C GLU A 84 0.13 8.06 -0.15
N TYR A 85 -0.86 7.48 -0.86
CA TYR A 85 -2.10 7.06 -0.22
C TYR A 85 -1.88 6.07 0.93
N VAL A 86 -1.07 5.03 0.71
CA VAL A 86 -0.82 3.98 1.70
C VAL A 86 -0.06 4.53 2.92
N GLN A 87 0.90 5.42 2.70
CA GLN A 87 1.73 5.98 3.77
C GLN A 87 0.95 7.02 4.60
N ASP A 88 0.28 7.97 3.93
CA ASP A 88 -0.21 9.19 4.58
C ASP A 88 -1.71 9.18 4.88
N PHE A 89 -2.50 8.48 4.06
CA PHE A 89 -3.97 8.60 4.09
C PHE A 89 -4.70 7.33 4.48
N TRP A 90 -4.10 6.16 4.23
CA TRP A 90 -4.73 4.89 4.53
C TRP A 90 -4.78 4.64 6.04
N ARG A 91 -5.95 4.17 6.51
CA ARG A 91 -6.24 3.88 7.92
C ARG A 91 -6.48 2.38 8.10
N PRO A 92 -5.44 1.57 8.37
CA PRO A 92 -5.56 0.11 8.38
C PRO A 92 -6.56 -0.42 9.40
N GLU A 93 -6.65 0.18 10.59
CA GLU A 93 -7.63 -0.22 11.61
C GLU A 93 -9.08 -0.04 11.15
N VAL A 94 -9.37 1.00 10.38
CA VAL A 94 -10.72 1.22 9.83
C VAL A 94 -10.99 0.25 8.69
N ALA A 95 -10.02 0.07 7.79
CA ALA A 95 -10.14 -0.87 6.67
C ALA A 95 -10.31 -2.32 7.14
N GLY A 96 -9.62 -2.72 8.23
CA GLY A 96 -9.71 -4.05 8.82
C GLY A 96 -11.10 -4.42 9.33
N LYS A 97 -11.96 -3.44 9.67
CA LYS A 97 -13.37 -3.69 10.03
C LYS A 97 -14.18 -4.28 8.88
N HIS A 98 -13.76 -4.05 7.64
CA HIS A 98 -14.44 -4.52 6.43
C HIS A 98 -13.65 -5.62 5.70
N ALA A 99 -12.47 -6.00 6.18
CA ALA A 99 -11.60 -6.99 5.56
C ALA A 99 -10.99 -7.92 6.61
N GLU A 100 -11.55 -9.12 6.75
CA GLU A 100 -11.12 -10.08 7.77
C GLU A 100 -9.66 -10.52 7.60
N SER A 101 -9.20 -10.74 6.37
CA SER A 101 -7.81 -11.10 6.08
C SER A 101 -6.83 -10.02 6.56
N LEU A 102 -7.15 -8.74 6.32
CA LEU A 102 -6.36 -7.60 6.79
C LEU A 102 -6.34 -7.53 8.32
N ARG A 103 -7.51 -7.69 8.96
CA ARG A 103 -7.60 -7.72 10.42
C ARG A 103 -6.73 -8.84 11.01
N ARG A 104 -6.79 -10.05 10.44
CA ARG A 104 -5.96 -11.19 10.84
C ARG A 104 -4.47 -10.90 10.67
N ALA A 105 -4.07 -10.28 9.57
CA ALA A 105 -2.68 -9.89 9.33
C ALA A 105 -2.18 -8.90 10.41
N ILE A 106 -2.95 -7.86 10.72
CA ILE A 106 -2.62 -6.89 11.78
C ILE A 106 -2.51 -7.58 13.14
N THR A 107 -3.48 -8.44 13.50
CA THR A 107 -3.43 -9.20 14.76
C THR A 107 -2.20 -10.10 14.85
N CYS A 108 -1.82 -10.74 13.74
CA CYS A 108 -0.61 -11.57 13.69
C CYS A 108 0.64 -10.73 13.95
N LEU A 109 0.79 -9.59 13.27
CA LEU A 109 1.92 -8.68 13.49
C LEU A 109 1.99 -8.19 14.94
N ARG A 110 0.86 -7.82 15.53
CA ARG A 110 0.80 -7.40 16.94
C ARG A 110 1.27 -8.49 17.91
N ARG A 111 1.03 -9.77 17.62
CA ARG A 111 1.50 -10.89 18.45
C ARG A 111 3.00 -11.13 18.35
N ILE A 112 3.65 -10.65 17.28
CA ILE A 112 5.09 -10.82 17.08
C ILE A 112 5.85 -9.68 17.78
N ILE A 113 5.24 -8.50 17.89
CA ILE A 113 5.84 -7.29 18.45
C ILE A 113 5.75 -7.22 19.99
N VAL A 114 4.82 -7.96 20.60
CA VAL A 114 4.60 -8.07 22.05
C VAL A 114 5.12 -9.42 22.55
#